data_AF-A0A965Y6I2-F1
#
_entry.id   AF-A0A965Y6I2-F1
#
_cell.length_a   1.000
_cell.length_b   1.000
_cell.length_c   1.000
_cell.angle_alpha   90.00
_cell.angle_beta   90.00
_cell.angle_gamma   90.00
#
_symmetry.space_group_name_H-M   'P 1'
#
loop_
_entity.id
_entity.type
_entity.pdbx_description
1 polymer ?
#
loop_
_entity_poly.entity_id
_entity_poly.type
_entity_poly.pdbx_seq_one_letter_code
_entity_poly.pdbx_strand_id
1 'polypeptide(L)'
;MGKSLYAKLEEASVELIGTVFTELLTGEILTSPMPEGGTFHFAREFDELCALSSDETVKVGDLLRRLRALSFPPYRNAYFMEGGRRVYVDISLDEEKPSL
;
A
#
# COMPACT_ATOMS: atom_id res chain seq x y z
N MET A 1 8.49 0.36 -2.40
CA MET A 1 7.53 -0.75 -2.44
C MET A 1 6.48 -0.65 -1.35
N GLY A 2 5.37 -1.39 -1.47
CA GLY A 2 4.36 -1.48 -0.41
C GLY A 2 4.99 -1.80 0.96
N LYS A 3 5.91 -2.77 1.00
CA LYS A 3 6.63 -3.16 2.24
C LYS A 3 7.48 -2.05 2.83
N SER A 4 8.24 -1.35 2.00
CA SER A 4 9.07 -0.25 2.47
C SER A 4 8.24 0.95 2.94
N LEU A 5 7.07 1.19 2.33
CA LEU A 5 6.17 2.26 2.77
C LEU A 5 5.52 1.90 4.11
N TYR A 6 5.06 0.66 4.26
CA TYR A 6 4.47 0.17 5.51
C TYR A 6 5.45 0.28 6.68
N ALA A 7 6.71 -0.13 6.49
CA ALA A 7 7.73 -0.03 7.54
C ALA A 7 7.95 1.42 8.00
N LYS A 8 7.98 2.38 7.06
CA LYS A 8 8.09 3.81 7.39
C LYS A 8 6.88 4.34 8.16
N LEU A 9 5.67 3.87 7.81
CA LEU A 9 4.45 4.24 8.51
C LEU A 9 4.44 3.69 9.94
N GLU A 10 4.89 2.45 10.13
CA GLU A 10 4.98 1.82 11.45
C GLU A 10 5.97 2.58 12.35
N GLU A 11 7.15 2.92 11.82
CA GLU A 11 8.15 3.73 12.52
C GLU A 11 7.58 5.10 12.93
N ALA A 12 6.96 5.82 11.99
CA ALA A 12 6.33 7.11 12.27
C ALA A 12 5.18 7.01 13.29
N SER A 13 4.43 5.91 13.29
CA SER A 13 3.35 5.66 14.24
C SER A 13 3.89 5.48 15.66
N VAL A 14 4.99 4.75 15.81
CA VAL A 14 5.66 4.56 17.11
C VAL A 14 6.23 5.89 17.62
N GLU A 15 6.89 6.66 16.76
CA GLU A 15 7.42 7.98 17.10
C GLU A 15 6.31 8.94 17.56
N LEU A 16 5.19 8.97 16.83
CA LEU A 16 4.04 9.81 17.19
C LEU A 16 3.46 9.40 18.54
N ILE A 17 3.22 8.10 18.76
CA ILE A 17 2.74 7.60 20.05
C ILE A 17 3.68 8.01 21.16
N GLY A 18 4.99 7.82 21.01
CA GLY A 18 5.97 8.23 22.02
C GLY A 18 5.92 9.72 22.37
N THR A 19 5.53 10.55 21.40
CA THR A 19 5.39 12.01 21.59
C THR A 19 4.10 12.39 22.30
N VAL A 20 2.96 11.77 21.95
CA VAL A 20 1.64 12.18 22.46
C VAL A 20 1.10 11.30 23.59
N PHE A 21 1.84 10.26 24.01
CA PHE A 21 1.33 9.24 24.92
C PHE A 21 0.76 9.79 26.22
N THR A 22 1.45 10.73 26.85
CA THR A 22 1.02 11.34 28.11
C THR A 22 -0.27 12.13 27.94
N GLU A 23 -0.34 13.01 26.94
CA GLU A 23 -1.54 13.81 26.63
C GLU A 23 -2.74 12.93 26.27
N LEU A 24 -2.50 11.82 25.57
CA LEU A 24 -3.51 10.82 25.24
C LEU A 24 -4.07 10.15 26.50
N LEU A 25 -3.21 9.81 27.48
CA LEU A 25 -3.62 9.19 28.75
C LEU A 25 -4.33 10.16 29.69
N THR A 26 -3.93 11.43 29.71
CA THR A 26 -4.56 12.45 30.55
C THR A 26 -5.84 13.03 29.92
N GLY A 27 -6.06 12.78 28.63
CA GLY A 27 -7.17 13.35 27.86
C GLY A 27 -6.96 14.82 27.49
N GLU A 28 -5.74 15.34 27.63
CA GLU A 28 -5.36 16.72 27.33
C GLU A 28 -4.88 16.89 25.87
N ILE A 29 -5.36 16.03 24.98
CA ILE A 29 -5.00 16.05 23.56
C ILE A 29 -5.83 17.09 22.79
N LEU A 30 -5.15 17.91 21.98
CA LEU A 30 -5.83 18.85 21.09
C LEU A 30 -6.33 18.13 19.84
N THR A 31 -7.64 18.20 19.60
CA THR A 31 -8.29 17.61 18.42
C THR A 31 -8.91 18.66 17.54
N SER A 32 -8.87 18.45 16.23
CA SER A 32 -9.61 19.24 15.25
C SER A 32 -10.54 18.34 14.42
N PRO A 33 -11.69 18.84 13.95
CA PRO A 33 -12.53 18.10 13.00
C PRO A 33 -11.76 17.82 11.71
N MET A 34 -11.95 16.63 11.14
CA MET A 34 -11.44 16.36 9.79
C MET A 34 -12.22 17.16 8.76
N PRO A 35 -11.55 17.68 7.70
CA PRO A 35 -12.25 18.22 6.53
C PRO A 35 -13.18 17.18 5.90
N GLU A 36 -14.27 17.65 5.29
CA GLU A 36 -15.16 16.80 4.50
C GLU A 36 -14.47 16.29 3.21
N GLY A 37 -15.00 15.21 2.63
CA GLY A 37 -14.54 14.69 1.34
C GLY A 37 -13.53 13.54 1.41
N GLY A 38 -13.32 12.95 2.58
CA GLY A 38 -12.53 11.72 2.71
C GLY A 38 -13.15 10.54 1.96
N THR A 39 -12.32 9.57 1.55
CA THR A 39 -12.77 8.28 1.01
C THR A 39 -12.53 7.16 2.00
N PHE A 40 -13.35 6.10 1.90
CA PHE A 40 -13.21 4.88 2.68
C PHE A 40 -13.15 3.70 1.73
N HIS A 41 -12.30 2.72 2.02
CA HIS A 41 -12.09 1.55 1.19
C HIS A 41 -12.28 0.25 1.99
N PHE A 42 -13.10 -0.65 1.47
CA PHE A 42 -13.39 -1.96 2.03
C PHE A 42 -12.34 -3.00 1.61
N ALA A 43 -12.18 -4.05 2.42
CA ALA A 43 -11.31 -5.17 2.09
C ALA A 43 -11.65 -5.83 0.74
N ARG A 44 -12.94 -5.94 0.40
CA ARG A 44 -13.38 -6.48 -0.91
C ARG A 44 -12.87 -5.67 -2.11
N GLU A 45 -12.74 -4.35 -1.98
CA GLU A 45 -12.21 -3.51 -3.07
C GLU A 45 -10.72 -3.77 -3.27
N PHE A 46 -10.01 -4.12 -2.20
CA PHE A 46 -8.63 -4.59 -2.29
C PHE A 46 -8.54 -5.97 -2.97
N ASP A 47 -9.45 -6.91 -2.65
CA ASP A 47 -9.50 -8.22 -3.31
C ASP A 47 -9.77 -8.10 -4.82
N GLU A 48 -10.65 -7.17 -5.21
CA GLU A 48 -10.91 -6.82 -6.61
C GLU A 48 -9.66 -6.22 -7.27
N LEU A 49 -8.96 -5.32 -6.57
CA LEU A 49 -7.71 -4.73 -7.05
C LEU A 49 -6.59 -5.78 -7.25
N CYS A 50 -6.60 -6.87 -6.48
CA CYS A 50 -5.64 -7.96 -6.61
C CYS A 50 -5.82 -8.77 -7.91
N ALA A 51 -7.03 -8.84 -8.46
CA ALA A 51 -7.31 -9.54 -9.70
C ALA A 51 -6.95 -8.69 -10.93
N LEU A 52 -5.93 -9.11 -11.67
CA LEU A 52 -5.50 -8.49 -12.93
C LEU A 52 -6.22 -9.15 -14.10
N SER A 53 -6.76 -8.36 -15.00
CA SER A 53 -7.30 -8.85 -16.28
C SER A 53 -6.19 -8.88 -17.33
N SER A 54 -6.01 -10.02 -17.99
CA SER A 54 -5.03 -10.16 -19.08
C SER A 54 -5.38 -9.36 -20.33
N ASP A 55 -6.65 -8.99 -20.49
CA ASP A 55 -7.15 -8.23 -21.63
C ASP A 55 -7.22 -6.71 -21.35
N GLU A 56 -6.78 -6.28 -20.16
CA GLU A 56 -6.81 -4.87 -19.77
C GLU A 56 -5.77 -4.05 -20.56
N THR A 57 -6.20 -2.98 -21.22
CA THR A 57 -5.27 -2.01 -21.84
C THR A 57 -5.03 -0.85 -20.88
N VAL A 58 -3.79 -0.73 -20.39
CA VAL A 58 -3.38 0.32 -19.44
C VAL A 58 -2.03 0.92 -19.82
N LYS A 59 -1.74 2.12 -19.31
CA LYS A 59 -0.39 2.69 -19.40
C LYS A 59 0.55 1.85 -18.54
N VAL A 60 1.75 1.59 -19.07
CA VAL A 60 2.80 0.83 -18.36
C VAL A 60 3.09 1.41 -16.97
N GLY A 61 3.15 2.73 -16.84
CA GLY A 61 3.38 3.39 -15.54
C GLY A 61 2.28 3.12 -14.50
N ASP A 62 1.02 3.03 -14.93
CA ASP A 62 -0.11 2.73 -14.04
C ASP A 62 -0.11 1.25 -13.64
N LEU A 63 0.21 0.35 -14.56
CA LEU A 63 0.44 -1.06 -14.27
C LEU A 63 1.55 -1.25 -13.24
N LEU A 64 2.72 -0.62 -13.45
CA LEU A 64 3.83 -0.67 -12.49
C LEU A 64 3.46 -0.08 -11.13
N ARG A 65 2.67 1.01 -11.10
CA ARG A 65 2.17 1.60 -9.85
C ARG A 65 1.23 0.65 -9.10
N ARG A 66 0.36 -0.08 -9.81
CA ARG A 66 -0.52 -1.10 -9.23
C ARG A 66 0.28 -2.28 -8.71
N LEU A 67 1.15 -2.86 -9.54
CA LEU A 67 1.98 -4.02 -9.18
C LEU A 67 2.88 -3.74 -7.97
N ARG A 68 3.54 -2.57 -7.92
CA ARG A 68 4.40 -2.21 -6.77
C ARG A 68 3.63 -1.99 -5.47
N ALA A 69 2.35 -1.59 -5.56
CA ALA A 69 1.47 -1.42 -4.40
C ALA A 69 1.00 -2.77 -3.87
N LEU A 70 0.73 -3.72 -4.77
CA LEU A 70 0.31 -5.08 -4.43
C LEU A 70 1.48 -6.00 -4.05
N SER A 71 2.73 -5.66 -4.39
CA SER A 71 3.91 -6.46 -4.03
C SER A 71 4.28 -6.26 -2.56
N PHE A 72 3.94 -7.22 -1.71
CA PHE A 72 4.13 -7.16 -0.25
C PHE A 72 4.46 -8.55 0.33
N PRO A 73 5.68 -9.08 0.16
CA PRO A 73 6.02 -10.42 0.67
C PRO A 73 5.90 -10.54 2.19
N PRO A 74 5.39 -11.68 2.72
CA PRO A 74 5.15 -12.94 2.02
C PRO A 74 3.75 -13.08 1.37
N TYR A 75 2.97 -12.00 1.32
CA TYR A 75 1.60 -12.04 0.83
C TYR A 75 1.57 -12.04 -0.70
N ARG A 76 0.76 -12.94 -1.27
CA ARG A 76 0.58 -13.10 -2.72
C ARG A 76 -0.70 -12.39 -3.14
N ASN A 77 -0.59 -11.09 -3.41
CA ASN A 77 -1.76 -10.25 -3.67
C ASN A 77 -2.14 -10.27 -5.16
N ALA A 78 -1.31 -9.70 -6.04
CA ALA A 78 -1.66 -9.57 -7.45
C ALA A 78 -1.66 -10.93 -8.16
N TYR A 79 -2.70 -11.21 -8.95
CA TYR A 79 -2.78 -12.42 -9.77
C TYR A 79 -3.60 -12.21 -11.05
N PHE A 80 -3.34 -13.02 -12.07
CA PHE A 80 -4.22 -13.17 -13.24
C PHE A 80 -4.54 -14.65 -13.46
N MET A 81 -5.52 -14.91 -14.34
CA MET A 81 -5.90 -16.28 -14.71
C MET A 81 -5.23 -16.67 -16.03
N GLU A 82 -4.53 -17.80 -16.04
CA GLU A 82 -3.94 -18.37 -17.25
C GLU A 82 -4.17 -19.89 -17.26
N GLY A 83 -4.78 -20.40 -18.34
CA GLY A 83 -5.11 -21.83 -18.43
C GLY A 83 -5.97 -22.36 -17.27
N GLY A 84 -6.86 -21.51 -16.72
CA GLY A 84 -7.71 -21.85 -15.56
C GLY A 84 -6.97 -21.85 -14.21
N ARG A 85 -5.73 -21.38 -14.14
CA ARG A 85 -4.93 -21.31 -12.92
C ARG A 85 -4.63 -19.87 -12.53
N ARG A 86 -4.53 -19.60 -11.23
CA ARG A 86 -4.02 -18.32 -10.73
C ARG A 86 -2.51 -18.26 -10.88
N VAL A 87 -2.03 -17.27 -11.61
CA VAL A 87 -0.62 -16.90 -11.69
C VAL A 87 -0.43 -15.65 -10.86
N TYR A 88 0.34 -15.76 -9.78
CA TYR A 88 0.61 -14.65 -8.87
C TYR A 88 1.82 -13.86 -9.35
N VAL A 89 1.78 -12.55 -9.15
CA VAL A 89 2.79 -11.61 -9.64
C VAL A 89 3.26 -10.74 -8.48
N ASP A 90 4.57 -10.69 -8.28
CA ASP A 90 5.25 -9.75 -7.42
C ASP A 90 6.39 -9.11 -8.22
N ILE A 91 6.67 -7.83 -7.98
CA ILE A 91 7.75 -7.11 -8.64
C ILE A 91 8.75 -6.55 -7.64
N SER A 92 10.03 -6.54 -8.03
CA SER A 92 11.08 -5.73 -7.42
C SER A 92 11.41 -4.56 -8.36
N LEU A 93 11.78 -3.43 -7.78
CA LEU A 93 12.14 -2.19 -8.45
C LEU A 93 13.35 -1.66 -7.71
N ASP A 94 14.43 -1.46 -8.44
CA ASP A 94 15.71 -1.00 -7.93
C ASP A 94 16.08 0.28 -8.67
N GLU A 95 16.53 1.29 -7.94
CA GLU A 95 16.98 2.55 -8.52
C GLU A 95 18.44 2.41 -8.93
N GLU A 96 18.76 2.83 -10.15
CA GLU A 96 20.15 2.94 -10.59
C GLU A 96 20.84 4.05 -9.78
N LYS A 97 21.98 3.73 -9.16
CA LYS A 97 22.78 4.76 -8.49
C LYS A 97 23.38 5.69 -9.56
N PRO A 98 23.33 7.02 -9.36
CA PRO A 98 23.98 7.93 -10.30
C PRO A 98 25.45 7.56 -10.46
N SER A 99 25.91 7.39 -11.70
CA SER A 99 27.32 7.33 -12.04
C SER A 99 27.97 8.66 -11.67
N LEU A 100 29.03 8.61 -10.85
CA LEU A 100 29.85 9.78 -10.48
C LEU A 100 30.50 10.42 -11.70
#